data_AF-A0A2V7R8S2-F1
#
_entry.id   AF-A0A2V7R8S2-F1
#
_cell.length_a   1.000
_cell.length_b   1.000
_cell.length_c   1.000
_cell.angle_alpha   90.00
_cell.angle_beta   90.00
_cell.angle_gamma   90.00
#
_symmetry.space_group_name_H-M   'P 1'
#
loop_
_entity.id
_entity.type
_entity.pdbx_description
1 polymer ?
#
loop_
_entity_poly.entity_id
_entity_poly.type
_entity_poly.pdbx_seq_one_letter_code
_entity_poly.pdbx_strand_id
1 'polypeptide(L)'
;PVLRFHWKFTDHEYLQVKHMQETFRALITEMGGTPWGNMPSKEDGYGIAAGGVIIHELGGARMGADPKTSVVNSNCQTHEVKNLFVADGSPFTSQADKNPTWTIMALSMRTSEYIAAQLKARTL
;
A
#
# COMPACT_ATOMS: atom_id res chain seq x y z
N PRO A 1 6.60 22.31 -3.86
CA PRO A 1 7.69 21.40 -3.40
C PRO A 1 7.91 20.24 -4.39
N VAL A 2 9.16 19.87 -4.64
CA VAL A 2 9.52 18.71 -5.47
C VAL A 2 9.50 17.46 -4.60
N LEU A 3 8.83 16.41 -5.05
CA LEU A 3 8.71 15.15 -4.33
C LEU A 3 10.08 14.45 -4.21
N ARG A 4 10.39 13.94 -3.01
CA ARG A 4 11.61 13.17 -2.73
C ARG A 4 11.23 11.82 -2.16
N PHE A 5 11.76 10.74 -2.74
CA PHE A 5 11.53 9.38 -2.28
C PHE A 5 12.75 8.85 -1.53
N HIS A 6 12.53 8.37 -0.31
CA HIS A 6 13.54 7.73 0.51
C HIS A 6 13.11 6.27 0.74
N TRP A 7 13.57 5.36 -0.12
CA TRP A 7 13.15 3.97 -0.06
C TRP A 7 14.25 3.06 -0.62
N LYS A 8 14.22 1.78 -0.22
CA LYS A 8 15.03 0.69 -0.78
C LYS A 8 14.32 -0.63 -0.55
N PHE A 9 14.49 -1.59 -1.45
CA PHE A 9 14.13 -2.97 -1.15
C PHE A 9 15.02 -3.53 -0.03
N THR A 10 14.42 -4.38 0.79
CA THR A 10 15.12 -5.19 1.79
C THR A 10 15.25 -6.63 1.31
N ASP A 11 15.99 -7.44 2.08
CA ASP A 11 16.11 -8.87 1.79
C ASP A 11 14.75 -9.59 1.78
N HIS A 12 13.75 -9.09 2.51
CA HIS A 12 12.41 -9.68 2.52
C HIS A 12 11.72 -9.58 1.15
N GLU A 13 11.75 -8.42 0.51
CA GLU A 13 11.14 -8.26 -0.82
C GLU A 13 11.87 -9.11 -1.87
N TYR A 14 13.21 -9.19 -1.80
CA TYR A 14 13.97 -10.07 -2.71
C TYR A 14 13.63 -11.55 -2.51
N LEU A 15 13.51 -12.00 -1.26
CA LEU A 15 13.13 -13.39 -0.96
C LEU A 15 11.69 -13.71 -1.36
N GLN A 16 10.76 -12.76 -1.24
CA GLN A 16 9.40 -12.91 -1.75
C GLN A 16 9.38 -13.07 -3.27
N VAL A 17 10.15 -12.27 -4.00
CA VAL A 17 10.24 -12.37 -5.47
C VAL A 17 10.93 -13.66 -5.90
N LYS A 18 11.98 -14.10 -5.19
CA LYS A 18 12.58 -15.41 -5.42
C LYS A 18 11.53 -16.53 -5.26
N HIS A 19 10.81 -16.53 -4.15
CA HIS A 19 9.79 -17.53 -3.87
C HIS A 19 8.66 -17.50 -4.92
N MET A 20 8.24 -16.30 -5.35
CA MET A 20 7.29 -16.11 -6.44
C MET A 20 7.79 -16.79 -7.73
N GLN A 21 9.03 -16.52 -8.15
CA GLN A 21 9.62 -17.12 -9.34
C GLN A 21 9.69 -18.65 -9.24
N GLU A 22 10.20 -19.19 -8.13
CA GLU A 22 10.28 -20.64 -7.91
C GLU A 22 8.89 -21.28 -7.99
N THR A 23 7.90 -20.67 -7.34
CA THR A 23 6.51 -21.15 -7.31
C THR A 23 5.89 -21.17 -8.70
N PHE A 24 5.91 -20.04 -9.42
CA PHE A 24 5.28 -19.98 -10.74
C PHE A 24 5.99 -20.86 -11.76
N ARG A 25 7.32 -21.01 -11.69
CA ARG A 25 8.08 -21.89 -12.59
C ARG A 25 7.77 -23.36 -12.34
N ALA A 26 7.65 -23.76 -11.08
CA ALA A 26 7.19 -25.10 -10.71
C ALA A 26 5.77 -25.36 -11.26
N LEU A 27 4.83 -24.44 -11.00
CA LEU A 27 3.46 -24.55 -11.50
C LEU A 27 3.40 -24.68 -13.04
N ILE A 28 4.14 -23.83 -13.76
CA ILE A 28 4.20 -23.90 -15.23
C ILE A 28 4.72 -25.27 -15.69
N THR A 29 5.76 -25.79 -15.04
CA THR A 29 6.37 -27.09 -15.40
C THR A 29 5.41 -28.24 -15.12
N GLU A 30 4.76 -28.26 -13.96
CA GLU A 30 3.76 -29.29 -13.58
C GLU A 30 2.55 -29.28 -14.52
N MET A 31 2.19 -28.13 -15.06
CA MET A 31 1.13 -27.99 -16.07
C MET A 31 1.58 -28.43 -17.49
N GLY A 32 2.80 -28.96 -17.65
CA GLY A 32 3.39 -29.34 -18.94
C GLY A 32 3.88 -28.16 -19.78
N GLY A 33 3.94 -26.96 -19.20
CA GLY A 33 4.49 -25.77 -19.83
C GLY A 33 6.00 -25.67 -19.69
N THR A 34 6.60 -24.69 -20.37
CA THR A 34 8.02 -24.35 -20.25
C THR A 34 8.14 -22.90 -19.80
N PRO A 35 8.68 -22.63 -18.60
CA PRO A 35 8.91 -21.26 -18.16
C PRO A 35 9.83 -20.52 -19.13
N TRP A 36 9.49 -19.28 -19.46
CA TRP A 36 10.36 -18.45 -20.31
C TRP A 36 11.62 -18.01 -19.58
N GLY A 37 12.73 -17.96 -20.31
CA GLY A 37 14.04 -17.55 -19.82
C GLY A 37 14.65 -18.48 -18.76
N ASN A 38 15.77 -18.07 -18.18
CA ASN A 38 16.35 -18.71 -17.00
C ASN A 38 15.81 -18.05 -15.73
N MET A 39 15.97 -18.71 -14.58
CA MET A 39 15.71 -18.08 -13.29
C MET A 39 16.65 -16.87 -13.11
N PRO A 40 16.14 -15.65 -12.85
CA PRO A 40 16.99 -14.50 -12.60
C PRO A 40 17.88 -14.69 -11.38
N SER A 41 19.09 -14.13 -11.42
CA SER A 41 20.06 -14.29 -10.33
C SER A 41 19.70 -13.40 -9.13
N LYS A 42 20.44 -13.56 -8.02
CA LYS A 42 20.33 -12.66 -6.87
C LYS A 42 20.80 -11.25 -7.24
N GLU A 43 21.82 -11.17 -8.09
CA GLU A 43 22.40 -9.94 -8.62
C GLU A 43 21.39 -9.15 -9.47
N ASP A 44 20.49 -9.86 -10.16
CA ASP A 44 19.34 -9.30 -10.89
C ASP A 44 18.12 -9.03 -9.98
N GLY A 45 18.28 -9.15 -8.66
CA GLY A 45 17.18 -8.99 -7.69
C GLY A 45 16.06 -10.03 -7.85
N TYR A 46 16.39 -11.22 -8.38
CA TYR A 46 15.43 -12.26 -8.77
C TYR A 46 14.36 -11.78 -9.77
N GLY A 47 14.62 -10.69 -10.50
CA GLY A 47 13.70 -10.10 -11.46
C GLY A 47 12.67 -9.14 -10.85
N ILE A 48 12.94 -8.59 -9.65
CA ILE A 48 12.10 -7.54 -9.08
C ILE A 48 12.11 -6.29 -9.98
N ALA A 49 10.94 -5.70 -10.22
CA ALA A 49 10.82 -4.48 -11.00
C ALA A 49 11.42 -3.27 -10.26
N ALA A 50 11.83 -2.25 -11.01
CA ALA A 50 12.20 -0.97 -10.42
C ALA A 50 11.04 -0.39 -9.61
N GLY A 51 11.33 0.27 -8.48
CA GLY A 51 10.26 0.86 -7.67
C GLY A 51 9.53 1.97 -8.40
N GLY A 52 8.25 2.13 -8.05
CA GLY A 52 7.33 3.07 -8.69
C GLY A 52 6.72 2.62 -10.01
N VAL A 53 7.23 1.54 -10.63
CA VAL A 53 6.65 0.99 -11.87
C VAL A 53 5.19 0.55 -11.68
N ILE A 54 4.83 0.12 -10.47
CA ILE A 54 3.47 -0.36 -10.16
C ILE A 54 2.50 0.75 -9.70
N ILE A 55 2.92 2.02 -9.64
CA ILE A 55 2.07 3.20 -9.36
C ILE A 55 1.17 3.09 -8.11
N HIS A 56 1.66 2.43 -7.05
CA HIS A 56 0.94 2.20 -5.80
C HIS A 56 1.64 2.84 -4.60
N GLU A 57 2.10 4.09 -4.71
CA GLU A 57 2.65 4.85 -3.60
C GLU A 57 1.54 5.25 -2.60
N LEU A 58 1.69 4.87 -1.34
CA LEU A 58 0.67 5.04 -0.29
C LEU A 58 1.31 5.52 1.03
N GLY A 59 0.48 5.87 2.02
CA GLY A 59 0.93 6.08 3.40
C GLY A 59 1.50 7.46 3.74
N GLY A 60 1.39 8.44 2.83
CA GLY A 60 1.90 9.80 3.03
C GLY A 60 1.32 10.57 4.22
N ALA A 61 0.14 10.16 4.72
CA ALA A 61 -0.53 10.74 5.88
C ALA A 61 -1.12 9.61 6.73
N ARG A 62 -0.25 8.68 7.15
CA ARG A 62 -0.65 7.42 7.79
C ARG A 62 -1.67 7.60 8.92
N MET A 63 -2.61 6.66 8.98
CA MET A 63 -3.56 6.52 10.07
C MET A 63 -2.91 5.97 11.35
N GLY A 64 -3.42 6.36 12.51
CA GLY A 64 -3.01 5.81 13.79
C GLY A 64 -3.78 6.39 14.97
N ALA A 65 -3.59 5.81 16.15
CA ALA A 65 -4.26 6.26 17.38
C ALA A 65 -3.49 7.39 18.10
N ASP A 66 -2.18 7.51 17.85
CA ASP A 66 -1.33 8.50 18.50
C ASP A 66 -0.99 9.66 17.54
N PRO A 67 -1.37 10.91 17.85
CA PRO A 67 -1.07 12.07 17.02
C PRO A 67 0.42 12.37 16.88
N LYS A 68 1.28 11.82 17.76
CA LYS A 68 2.74 11.96 17.63
C LYS A 68 3.34 11.08 16.55
N THR A 69 2.62 10.05 16.10
CA THR A 69 3.12 9.05 15.15
C THR A 69 2.22 8.86 13.93
N SER A 70 1.11 9.58 13.86
CA SER A 70 0.13 9.50 12.76
C SER A 70 -0.51 10.86 12.47
N VAL A 71 -0.99 11.03 11.24
CA VAL A 71 -1.59 12.29 10.79
C VAL A 71 -3.10 12.29 11.01
N VAL A 72 -3.72 11.12 10.83
CA VAL A 72 -5.17 10.93 10.92
C VAL A 72 -5.53 9.79 11.87
N ASN A 73 -6.72 9.86 12.46
CA ASN A 73 -7.30 8.78 13.26
C ASN A 73 -7.95 7.70 12.38
N SER A 74 -8.60 6.71 13.00
CA SER A 74 -9.25 5.59 12.31
C SER A 74 -10.35 5.98 11.31
N ASN A 75 -10.88 7.20 11.37
CA ASN A 75 -11.89 7.72 10.45
C ASN A 75 -11.29 8.65 9.39
N CYS A 76 -9.97 8.60 9.20
CA CYS A 76 -9.22 9.48 8.31
C CYS A 76 -9.40 10.98 8.63
N GLN A 77 -9.80 11.31 9.86
CA GLN A 77 -9.91 12.66 10.38
C GLN A 77 -8.55 13.08 10.94
N THR A 78 -8.09 14.29 10.65
CA THR A 78 -6.82 14.76 11.24
C THR A 78 -6.94 14.91 12.75
N HIS A 79 -5.82 14.68 13.45
CA HIS A 79 -5.81 14.86 14.92
C HIS A 79 -5.88 16.32 15.36
N GLU A 80 -5.35 17.24 14.54
CA GLU A 80 -5.23 18.67 14.88
C GLU A 80 -6.47 19.49 14.49
N VAL A 81 -7.16 19.12 13.40
CA VAL A 81 -8.27 19.90 12.83
C VAL A 81 -9.51 19.02 12.70
N LYS A 82 -10.53 19.31 13.52
CA LYS A 82 -11.73 18.47 13.64
C LYS A 82 -12.54 18.32 12.35
N ASN A 83 -12.56 19.32 11.50
CA ASN A 83 -13.32 19.31 10.24
C ASN A 83 -12.47 19.04 9.00
N LEU A 84 -11.26 18.49 9.16
CA LEU A 84 -10.36 18.12 8.08
C LEU A 84 -10.17 16.60 8.00
N PHE A 85 -10.33 16.05 6.79
CA PHE A 85 -10.30 14.62 6.50
C PHE A 85 -9.47 14.32 5.25
N VAL A 86 -8.93 13.10 5.16
CA VAL A 86 -8.11 12.64 4.04
C VAL A 86 -8.67 11.34 3.45
N ALA A 87 -9.20 11.40 2.22
CA ALA A 87 -9.91 10.29 1.59
C ALA A 87 -9.20 9.81 0.30
N ASP A 88 -8.00 9.24 0.46
CA ASP A 88 -7.18 8.71 -0.63
C ASP A 88 -6.28 7.54 -0.15
N GLY A 89 -5.15 7.28 -0.84
CA GLY A 89 -4.17 6.25 -0.46
C GLY A 89 -3.22 6.64 0.68
N SER A 90 -3.22 7.89 1.12
CA SER A 90 -2.30 8.38 2.14
C SER A 90 -2.55 7.87 3.57
N PRO A 91 -3.79 7.49 4.01
CA PRO A 91 -4.03 6.95 5.35
C PRO A 91 -3.52 5.53 5.57
N PHE A 92 -3.05 4.84 4.54
CA PHE A 92 -2.57 3.46 4.65
C PHE A 92 -1.41 3.34 5.65
N THR A 93 -1.45 2.30 6.48
CA THR A 93 -0.40 2.01 7.48
C THR A 93 0.65 1.02 6.96
N SER A 94 0.32 0.30 5.88
CA SER A 94 1.20 -0.59 5.14
C SER A 94 0.79 -0.61 3.67
N GLN A 95 1.66 -1.14 2.82
CA GLN A 95 1.27 -1.43 1.44
C GLN A 95 0.16 -2.51 1.42
N ALA A 96 -0.72 -2.43 0.42
CA ALA A 96 -1.71 -3.46 0.15
C ALA A 96 -1.08 -4.66 -0.56
N ASP A 97 -1.55 -5.88 -0.25
CA ASP A 97 -1.12 -7.10 -0.97
C ASP A 97 -1.52 -7.07 -2.46
N LYS A 98 -2.64 -6.41 -2.76
CA LYS A 98 -3.18 -6.19 -4.12
C LYS A 98 -3.37 -4.70 -4.39
N ASN A 99 -3.89 -4.39 -5.58
CA ASN A 99 -4.17 -3.03 -6.01
C ASN A 99 -5.01 -2.27 -4.95
N PRO A 100 -4.58 -1.08 -4.51
CA PRO A 100 -5.12 -0.43 -3.32
C PRO A 100 -6.47 0.24 -3.56
N THR A 101 -6.93 0.38 -4.82
CA THR A 101 -8.13 1.14 -5.19
C THR A 101 -9.38 0.72 -4.41
N TRP A 102 -9.61 -0.58 -4.23
CA TRP A 102 -10.76 -1.07 -3.47
C TRP A 102 -10.68 -0.69 -1.99
N THR A 103 -9.50 -0.77 -1.40
CA THR A 103 -9.27 -0.34 -0.02
C THR A 103 -9.40 1.18 0.12
N ILE A 104 -8.93 1.96 -0.86
CA ILE A 104 -9.14 3.42 -0.90
C ILE A 104 -10.65 3.72 -0.90
N MET A 105 -11.43 3.08 -1.78
CA MET A 105 -12.88 3.27 -1.82
C MET A 105 -13.57 2.87 -0.52
N ALA A 106 -13.15 1.77 0.10
CA ALA A 106 -13.70 1.33 1.39
C ALA A 106 -13.39 2.33 2.52
N LEU A 107 -12.16 2.86 2.58
CA LEU A 107 -11.78 3.90 3.55
C LEU A 107 -12.54 5.20 3.30
N SER A 108 -12.69 5.62 2.05
CA SER A 108 -13.46 6.81 1.68
C SER A 108 -14.93 6.67 2.08
N MET A 109 -15.56 5.52 1.83
CA MET A 109 -16.95 5.26 2.23
C MET A 109 -17.12 5.33 3.76
N ARG A 110 -16.26 4.64 4.52
CA ARG A 110 -16.26 4.71 6.00
C ARG A 110 -16.10 6.15 6.50
N THR A 111 -15.19 6.91 5.88
CA THR A 111 -14.93 8.32 6.23
C THR A 111 -16.16 9.18 5.96
N SER A 112 -16.82 9.00 4.81
CA SER A 112 -18.05 9.72 4.47
C SER A 112 -19.20 9.41 5.43
N GLU A 113 -19.38 8.14 5.82
CA GLU A 113 -20.39 7.76 6.82
C GLU A 113 -20.12 8.42 8.18
N TYR A 114 -18.86 8.44 8.61
CA TYR A 114 -18.46 9.11 9.84
C TYR A 114 -18.75 10.61 9.78
N ILE A 115 -18.38 11.29 8.69
CA ILE A 115 -18.67 12.72 8.48
C ILE A 115 -20.18 12.97 8.58
N ALA A 116 -21.01 12.18 7.89
CA ALA A 116 -22.46 12.31 7.91
C ALA A 116 -23.03 12.15 9.33
N ALA A 117 -22.52 11.17 10.09
CA ALA A 117 -22.93 10.95 11.48
C ALA A 117 -22.54 12.13 12.39
N GLN A 118 -21.32 12.65 12.28
CA GLN A 118 -20.85 13.80 13.07
C GLN A 118 -21.63 15.08 12.73
N LEU A 119 -21.98 15.31 11.45
CA LEU A 119 -22.80 16.44 11.03
C LEU A 119 -24.22 16.36 11.61
N LYS A 120 -24.84 15.17 11.55
CA LYS A 120 -26.17 14.93 12.12
C LYS A 120 -26.18 15.16 13.64
N ALA A 121 -25.10 14.75 14.32
CA ALA A 121 -24.91 14.95 15.75
C ALA A 121 -24.46 16.38 16.13
N ARG A 122 -24.08 17.21 15.16
CA ARG A 122 -23.48 18.55 15.36
C ARG A 122 -22.21 18.51 16.23
N THR A 123 -21.39 17.48 16.02
CA THR A 123 -20.13 17.24 16.76
C THR A 123 -18.87 17.47 15.92
N LEU A 124 -19.06 17.97 14.69
CA LEU A 124 -18.02 18.35 13.76
C LEU A 124 -17.53 19.79 13.99
#